data_AF-X0VEC6-F1
#
_entry.id   AF-X0VEC6-F1
#
_cell.length_a   1.000
_cell.length_b   1.000
_cell.length_c   1.000
_cell.angle_alpha   90.00
_cell.angle_beta   90.00
_cell.angle_gamma   90.00
#
_symmetry.space_group_name_H-M   'P 1'
#
loop_
_entity.id
_entity.type
_entity.pdbx_description
1 polymer ?
#
loop_
_entity_poly.entity_id
_entity_poly.type
_entity_poly.pdbx_seq_one_letter_code
_entity_poly.pdbx_strand_id
1 'polypeptide(L)'
;IGFEDGSFDERPLARLVADRYATDHHEVLVRPEVAKDLPRIAQAYDQPFGGASAIPSYYVAKAARQFVKVVLNGDGGDEILAGYRRYVAARINGLLLWADGPVCREIWRLLSRSLPVPKRFRSGYAFA
;
A
#
# COMPACT_ATOMS: atom_id res chain seq x y z
N ILE A 1 -3.26 11.93 5.33
CA ILE A 1 -3.81 12.87 4.32
C ILE A 1 -5.04 12.25 3.69
N GLY A 2 -5.94 13.05 3.10
CA GLY A 2 -7.05 12.54 2.29
C GLY A 2 -7.08 13.20 0.91
N PHE A 3 -7.76 12.59 -0.05
CA PHE A 3 -7.97 13.14 -1.40
C PHE A 3 -9.43 13.55 -1.61
N GLU A 4 -9.65 14.58 -2.44
CA GLU A 4 -11.01 15.14 -2.66
C GLU A 4 -12.01 14.18 -3.28
N ASP A 5 -11.55 13.24 -4.09
CA ASP A 5 -12.42 12.24 -4.72
C ASP A 5 -12.99 11.23 -3.71
N GLY A 6 -12.57 11.32 -2.43
CA GLY A 6 -12.98 10.43 -1.34
C GLY A 6 -12.62 8.97 -1.58
N SER A 7 -11.91 8.66 -2.67
CA SER A 7 -11.69 7.30 -3.07
C SER A 7 -10.63 6.69 -2.17
N PHE A 8 -9.61 7.45 -1.78
CA PHE A 8 -8.57 7.06 -0.83
C PHE A 8 -8.46 8.10 0.29
N ASP A 9 -8.97 7.76 1.48
CA ASP A 9 -8.86 8.62 2.66
C ASP A 9 -8.33 7.82 3.85
N GLU A 10 -7.08 8.09 4.23
CA GLU A 10 -6.43 7.43 5.37
C GLU A 10 -6.64 8.21 6.67
N ARG A 11 -7.26 9.40 6.62
CA ARG A 11 -7.48 10.25 7.80
C ARG A 11 -8.28 9.55 8.90
N PRO A 12 -9.36 8.78 8.61
CA PRO A 12 -10.11 8.09 9.66
C PRO A 12 -9.22 7.14 10.47
N LEU A 13 -8.39 6.33 9.80
CA LEU A 13 -7.46 5.41 10.44
C LEU A 13 -6.35 6.16 11.20
N ALA A 14 -5.81 7.22 10.60
CA ALA A 14 -4.79 8.04 11.24
C ALA A 14 -5.31 8.72 12.52
N ARG A 15 -6.58 9.19 12.51
CA ARG A 15 -7.25 9.76 13.68
C ARG A 15 -7.39 8.76 14.81
N LEU A 16 -7.78 7.52 14.53
CA LEU A 16 -7.87 6.48 15.56
C LEU A 16 -6.53 6.26 16.28
N VAL A 17 -5.42 6.33 15.54
CA VAL A 17 -4.07 6.21 16.12
C VAL A 17 -3.71 7.47 16.92
N ALA A 18 -4.00 8.64 16.36
CA ALA A 18 -3.72 9.92 17.03
C ALA A 18 -4.47 10.06 18.36
N ASP A 19 -5.76 9.72 18.38
CA ASP A 19 -6.60 9.76 19.58
C ASP A 19 -6.08 8.77 20.65
N ARG A 20 -5.65 7.58 20.23
CA ARG A 20 -5.10 6.55 21.13
C ARG A 20 -3.83 7.01 21.84
N TYR A 21 -2.96 7.75 21.15
CA TYR A 21 -1.65 8.16 21.67
C TYR A 21 -1.57 9.65 22.03
N ALA A 22 -2.69 10.37 21.94
CA ALA A 22 -2.79 11.81 22.23
C ALA A 22 -1.72 12.65 21.51
N THR A 23 -1.52 12.41 20.22
CA THR A 23 -0.52 13.15 19.41
C THR A 23 -1.08 14.47 18.88
N ASP A 24 -0.22 15.47 18.67
CA ASP A 24 -0.58 16.65 17.87
C ASP A 24 -0.74 16.25 16.39
N HIS A 25 -2.00 16.09 15.97
CA HIS A 25 -2.36 15.47 14.69
C HIS A 25 -2.88 16.49 13.68
N HIS A 26 -2.22 16.53 12.52
CA HIS A 26 -2.62 17.39 11.41
C HIS A 26 -3.24 16.56 10.28
N GLU A 27 -4.52 16.80 10.01
CA GLU A 27 -5.18 16.24 8.84
C GLU A 27 -5.19 17.24 7.69
N VAL A 28 -4.69 16.81 6.54
CA VAL A 28 -4.63 17.63 5.33
C VAL A 28 -5.41 16.95 4.21
N LEU A 29 -6.37 17.67 3.64
CA LEU A 29 -7.03 17.31 2.40
C LEU A 29 -6.18 17.85 1.23
N VAL A 30 -5.78 16.96 0.34
CA VAL A 30 -4.89 17.28 -0.77
C VAL A 30 -5.68 17.36 -2.07
N ARG A 31 -5.38 18.38 -2.86
CA ARG A 31 -5.83 18.56 -4.25
C ARG A 31 -4.66 18.34 -5.20
N PRO A 32 -4.45 17.13 -5.71
CA PRO A 32 -3.25 16.85 -6.49
C PRO A 32 -3.35 17.44 -7.90
N GLU A 33 -2.47 18.39 -8.22
CA GLU A 33 -2.24 18.87 -9.59
C GLU A 33 -1.19 17.99 -10.29
N VAL A 34 -1.49 16.69 -10.45
CA VAL A 34 -0.49 15.67 -10.86
C VAL A 34 0.27 16.07 -12.13
N ALA A 35 -0.41 16.54 -13.17
CA ALA A 35 0.24 16.92 -14.43
C ALA A 35 1.31 18.03 -14.25
N LYS A 36 1.06 18.95 -13.32
CA LYS A 36 1.95 20.07 -13.00
C LYS A 36 3.08 19.66 -12.07
N ASP A 37 2.80 18.80 -11.09
CA ASP A 37 3.79 18.35 -10.11
C ASP A 37 4.63 17.16 -10.63
N LEU A 38 4.22 16.49 -11.71
CA LEU A 38 4.91 15.31 -12.27
C LEU A 38 6.40 15.52 -12.55
N PRO A 39 6.86 16.64 -13.16
CA PRO A 39 8.29 16.88 -13.34
C PRO A 39 9.07 16.96 -12.03
N ARG A 40 8.48 17.55 -10.98
CA ARG A 40 9.10 17.63 -9.65
C ARG A 40 9.13 16.28 -8.96
N ILE A 41 8.06 15.50 -9.11
CA ILE A 41 8.01 14.12 -8.59
C ILE A 41 9.11 13.30 -9.27
N ALA A 42 9.21 13.33 -10.59
CA ALA A 42 10.24 12.61 -11.33
C ALA A 42 11.65 13.04 -10.90
N GLN A 43 11.89 14.35 -10.73
CA GLN A 43 13.15 14.87 -10.23
C GLN A 43 13.47 14.39 -8.79
N ALA A 44 12.47 14.33 -7.90
CA ALA A 44 12.67 13.91 -6.52
C ALA A 44 13.05 12.43 -6.38
N TYR A 45 12.60 11.58 -7.31
CA TYR A 45 12.95 10.16 -7.35
C TYR A 45 14.23 9.86 -8.12
N ASP A 46 14.76 10.83 -8.89
CA ASP A 46 15.98 10.72 -9.71
C ASP A 46 15.98 9.57 -10.74
N GLN A 47 14.83 8.94 -10.97
CA GLN A 47 14.62 7.86 -11.94
C GLN A 47 13.14 7.80 -12.35
N PRO A 48 12.80 7.19 -13.50
CA PRO A 48 11.40 6.88 -13.83
C PRO A 48 10.83 5.90 -12.81
N PHE A 49 10.17 6.43 -11.78
CA PHE A 49 9.57 5.64 -10.70
C PHE A 49 8.05 5.55 -10.92
N GLY A 50 7.62 4.43 -11.49
CA GLY A 50 6.20 4.14 -11.79
C GLY A 50 5.42 3.55 -10.62
N GLY A 51 5.92 3.66 -9.39
CA GLY A 51 5.23 3.14 -8.21
C GLY A 51 3.95 3.91 -7.94
N ALA A 52 2.84 3.21 -7.69
CA ALA A 52 1.55 3.85 -7.38
C ALA A 52 1.60 4.73 -6.11
N SER A 53 2.58 4.52 -5.23
CA SER A 53 2.82 5.32 -4.03
C SER A 53 3.58 6.63 -4.29
N ALA A 54 4.18 6.83 -5.47
CA ALA A 54 5.04 7.99 -5.74
C ALA A 54 4.30 9.33 -5.55
N ILE A 55 3.09 9.40 -6.10
CA ILE A 55 2.22 10.57 -6.04
C ILE A 55 1.78 10.85 -4.60
N PRO A 56 1.11 9.93 -3.88
CA PRO A 56 0.68 10.20 -2.50
C PRO A 56 1.86 10.49 -1.56
N SER A 57 3.00 9.80 -1.72
CA SER A 57 4.22 10.05 -0.93
C SER A 57 4.75 11.47 -1.13
N TYR A 58 4.75 11.99 -2.36
CA TYR A 58 5.13 13.38 -2.62
C TYR A 58 4.20 14.37 -1.91
N TYR A 59 2.88 14.15 -1.99
CA TYR A 59 1.91 15.08 -1.39
C TYR A 59 1.89 15.02 0.14
N VAL A 60 2.06 13.86 0.77
CA VAL A 60 2.19 13.78 2.23
C VAL A 60 3.49 14.44 2.69
N ALA A 61 4.60 14.27 1.97
CA ALA A 61 5.85 14.96 2.28
C ALA A 61 5.72 16.49 2.12
N LYS A 62 5.06 16.95 1.04
CA LYS A 62 4.78 18.37 0.78
C LYS A 62 3.92 18.98 1.90
N ALA A 63 2.91 18.25 2.39
CA ALA A 63 2.08 18.67 3.52
C ALA A 63 2.86 18.69 4.84
N ALA A 64 3.58 17.61 5.16
CA ALA A 64 4.36 17.49 6.40
C ALA A 64 5.43 18.58 6.53
N ARG A 65 6.03 19.00 5.41
CA ARG A 65 7.06 20.06 5.39
C ARG A 65 6.56 21.42 5.91
N GLN A 66 5.25 21.66 5.93
CA GLN A 66 4.66 22.86 6.50
C GLN A 66 4.75 22.90 8.04
N PHE A 67 4.90 21.75 8.69
CA PHE A 67 4.86 21.59 10.14
C PHE A 67 6.20 21.12 10.72
N VAL A 68 6.87 20.19 10.03
CA VAL A 68 8.09 19.53 10.54
C VAL A 68 9.16 19.42 9.47
N LYS A 69 10.41 19.34 9.91
CA LYS A 69 11.57 19.13 9.02
C LYS A 69 11.95 17.66 8.84
N VAL A 70 11.61 16.82 9.82
CA VAL A 70 11.98 15.40 9.88
C VAL A 70 10.72 14.60 10.21
N VAL A 71 10.55 13.46 9.53
CA VAL A 71 9.43 12.53 9.71
C VAL A 71 9.99 11.13 9.86
N LEU A 72 9.46 10.36 10.82
CA LEU A 72 9.64 8.92 10.90
C LEU A 72 8.46 8.24 10.20
N ASN A 73 8.73 7.33 9.28
CA ASN A 73 7.71 6.56 8.56
C ASN A 73 7.85 5.06 8.82
N GLY A 74 6.84 4.29 8.41
CA GLY A 74 6.80 2.82 8.55
C GLY A 74 7.23 2.06 7.30
N ASP A 75 7.99 2.68 6.41
CA ASP A 75 8.43 2.04 5.16
C ASP A 75 9.39 0.87 5.47
N GLY A 76 9.30 -0.22 4.72
CA GLY A 76 10.06 -1.46 4.99
C GLY A 76 9.39 -2.45 5.95
N GLY A 77 8.30 -2.06 6.63
CA GLY A 77 7.61 -2.93 7.59
C GLY A 77 7.03 -4.20 6.94
N ASP A 78 6.43 -4.05 5.75
CA ASP A 78 5.86 -5.17 5.01
C ASP A 78 6.94 -6.16 4.51
N GLU A 79 8.13 -5.67 4.18
CA GLU A 79 9.27 -6.45 3.74
C GLU A 79 9.84 -7.30 4.88
N ILE A 80 10.01 -6.69 6.07
CA ILE A 80 10.60 -7.35 7.24
C ILE A 80 9.61 -8.35 7.85
N LEU A 81 8.32 -7.99 7.92
CA LEU A 81 7.30 -8.78 8.60
C LEU A 81 6.41 -9.59 7.66
N ALA A 82 6.75 -9.64 6.38
CA ALA A 82 6.00 -10.34 5.34
C ALA A 82 4.53 -9.89 5.22
N GLY A 83 4.27 -8.58 5.35
CA GLY A 83 2.92 -8.00 5.36
C GLY A 83 2.24 -7.94 3.98
N TYR A 84 3.01 -7.97 2.88
CA TYR A 84 2.41 -8.03 1.54
C TYR A 84 1.67 -9.35 1.30
N ARG A 85 0.46 -9.27 0.73
CA ARG A 85 -0.35 -10.45 0.35
C ARG A 85 0.38 -11.44 -0.56
N ARG A 86 1.35 -10.97 -1.35
CA ARG A 86 2.20 -11.82 -2.19
C ARG A 86 3.01 -12.84 -1.39
N TYR A 87 3.39 -12.53 -0.14
CA TYR A 87 4.10 -13.46 0.73
C TYR A 87 3.18 -14.59 1.21
N VAL A 88 1.91 -14.31 1.46
CA VAL A 88 0.90 -15.34 1.75
C VAL A 88 0.76 -16.31 0.58
N ALA A 89 0.64 -15.78 -0.64
CA ALA A 89 0.58 -16.58 -1.85
C ALA A 89 1.86 -17.40 -2.06
N ALA A 90 3.04 -16.79 -1.87
CA ALA A 90 4.33 -17.47 -1.97
C ALA A 90 4.48 -18.60 -0.95
N ARG A 91 4.02 -18.41 0.30
CA ARG A 91 4.02 -19.44 1.34
C ARG A 91 3.12 -20.62 0.96
N ILE A 92 1.90 -20.35 0.50
CA ILE A 92 0.98 -21.40 0.03
C ILE A 92 1.62 -22.16 -1.13
N ASN A 93 2.18 -21.45 -2.11
CA ASN A 93 2.86 -22.05 -3.24
C ASN A 93 4.08 -22.89 -2.80
N GLY A 94 4.86 -22.41 -1.85
CA GLY A 94 5.99 -23.15 -1.27
C GLY A 94 5.54 -24.46 -0.64
N LEU A 95 4.52 -24.45 0.21
CA LEU A 95 3.97 -25.68 0.82
C LEU A 95 3.47 -26.68 -0.23
N LEU A 96 2.94 -26.19 -1.36
CA LEU A 96 2.44 -27.02 -2.44
C LEU A 96 3.56 -27.61 -3.31
N LEU A 97 4.66 -26.88 -3.53
CA LEU A 97 5.84 -27.39 -4.25
C LEU A 97 6.56 -28.51 -3.49
N TRP A 98 6.50 -28.51 -2.16
CA TRP A 98 7.02 -29.63 -1.35
C TRP A 98 6.20 -30.93 -1.51
N ALA A 99 4.99 -30.83 -2.08
CA ALA A 99 4.15 -31.96 -2.42
C ALA A 99 4.30 -32.37 -3.90
N ASP A 100 5.49 -32.22 -4.50
CA ASP A 100 5.75 -32.45 -5.93
C ASP A 100 5.60 -33.94 -6.34
N GLY A 101 4.36 -34.34 -6.59
CA GLY A 101 3.98 -35.64 -7.15
C GLY A 101 2.90 -35.48 -8.22
N PRO A 102 2.78 -36.45 -9.16
CA PRO A 102 1.79 -36.39 -10.24
C PRO A 102 0.35 -36.22 -9.73
N VAL A 103 0.04 -36.77 -8.54
CA VAL A 103 -1.26 -36.62 -7.87
C VAL A 103 -1.51 -35.18 -7.41
N CYS A 104 -0.53 -34.55 -6.77
CA CYS A 104 -0.64 -33.17 -6.30
C CYS A 104 -0.73 -32.17 -7.46
N ARG A 105 -0.05 -32.45 -8.58
CA ARG A 105 -0.17 -31.63 -9.81
C ARG A 105 -1.58 -31.65 -10.37
N GLU A 106 -2.24 -32.80 -10.39
CA GLU A 106 -3.61 -32.89 -10.92
C GLU A 106 -4.64 -32.28 -9.96
N ILE A 107 -4.46 -32.46 -8.64
CA ILE A 107 -5.25 -31.77 -7.61
C ILE A 107 -5.11 -30.24 -7.75
N TRP A 108 -3.88 -29.74 -7.99
CA TRP A 108 -3.64 -28.32 -8.20
C TRP A 108 -4.30 -27.79 -9.47
N ARG A 109 -4.26 -28.54 -10.57
CA ARG A 109 -4.93 -28.17 -11.83
C ARG A 109 -6.43 -27.99 -11.64
N LEU A 110 -7.03 -28.78 -10.75
CA LEU A 110 -8.45 -28.70 -10.41
C LEU A 110 -8.74 -27.55 -9.42
N LEU A 111 -7.93 -27.39 -8.37
CA LEU A 111 -8.14 -26.35 -7.35
C LEU A 111 -7.80 -24.94 -7.84
N SER A 112 -6.80 -24.78 -8.71
CA SER A 112 -6.45 -23.46 -9.28
C SER A 112 -7.58 -22.84 -10.10
N ARG A 113 -8.48 -23.66 -10.65
CA ARG A 113 -9.69 -23.21 -11.36
C ARG A 113 -10.77 -22.64 -10.43
N SER A 114 -10.76 -23.02 -9.16
CA SER A 114 -11.70 -22.54 -8.14
C SER A 114 -11.11 -21.48 -7.20
N LEU A 115 -9.79 -21.25 -7.26
CA LEU A 115 -9.15 -20.19 -6.48
C LEU A 115 -9.73 -18.82 -6.90
N PRO A 116 -10.15 -18.00 -5.92
CA PRO A 116 -10.71 -16.69 -6.22
C PRO A 116 -9.62 -15.81 -6.85
N VAL A 117 -9.76 -15.53 -8.15
CA VAL A 117 -8.98 -14.48 -8.81
C VAL A 117 -9.39 -13.16 -8.14
N PRO A 118 -8.43 -12.31 -7.69
CA PRO A 118 -8.77 -11.02 -7.10
C PRO A 118 -9.56 -10.18 -8.10
N LYS A 119 -10.89 -10.09 -7.93
CA LYS A 119 -11.77 -9.31 -8.81
C LYS A 119 -11.71 -7.80 -8.54
N ARG A 120 -11.07 -7.38 -7.44
CA ARG A 120 -10.86 -5.98 -7.03
C ARG A 120 -9.46 -5.83 -6.45
N PHE A 121 -8.82 -4.69 -6.74
CA PHE A 121 -7.58 -4.25 -6.07
C PHE A 121 -7.79 -3.98 -4.57
N ARG A 122 -9.04 -3.75 -4.14
CA ARG A 122 -9.42 -3.62 -2.73
C ARG A 122 -9.88 -4.97 -2.17
N SER A 123 -9.21 -5.41 -1.12
CA SER A 123 -9.71 -6.53 -0.29
C SER A 123 -10.70 -6.00 0.74
N GLY A 124 -11.52 -6.86 1.37
CA GLY A 124 -12.33 -6.47 2.54
C GLY A 124 -11.50 -6.08 3.77
N TYR A 125 -10.17 -6.22 3.70
CA TYR A 125 -9.20 -5.69 4.66
C TYR A 125 -8.60 -4.34 4.23
N ALA A 126 -9.03 -3.78 3.09
CA ALA A 126 -8.88 -2.35 2.87
C ALA A 126 -9.87 -1.70 3.83
N PHE A 127 -9.39 -1.41 5.03
CA PHE A 127 -10.20 -0.86 6.11
C PHE A 127 -10.94 0.38 5.62
N ALA A 128 -12.23 0.42 5.95
CA ALA A 128 -13.17 1.48 5.60
C ALA A 128 -12.68 2.86 6.03
#